data_AF-A0A1Q5U4L5-F1
#
_entry.id   AF-A0A1Q5U4L5-F1
#
_cell.length_a   1.000
_cell.length_b   1.000
_cell.length_c   1.000
_cell.angle_alpha   90.00
_cell.angle_beta   90.00
_cell.angle_gamma   90.00
#
_symmetry.space_group_name_H-M   'P 1'
#
loop_
_entity.id
_entity.type
_entity.pdbx_description
1 polymer ?
#
loop_
_entity_poly.entity_id
_entity_poly.type
_entity_poly.pdbx_seq_one_letter_code
_entity_poly.pdbx_strand_id
1 'polypeptide(L)' 'MFLALIEITERFYLLDLVCGLLDGLWRFVDGRRHCLASEAFWKDSLIEAGFDQVAFTKVRVAGRKRNPQVIVAWNGE' A
#
# COMPACT_ATOMS: atom_id res chain seq x y z
N MET A 1 6.25 6.22 -17.65
CA MET A 1 5.37 6.80 -16.59
C MET A 1 5.99 6.52 -15.23
N PHE A 2 5.79 7.37 -14.22
CA PHE A 2 6.33 7.18 -12.86
C PHE A 2 5.29 7.54 -11.80
N LEU A 3 5.23 6.74 -10.73
CA LEU A 3 4.36 6.92 -9.58
C LEU A 3 5.12 6.59 -8.29
N ALA A 4 4.91 7.39 -7.25
CA ALA A 4 5.36 7.10 -5.89
C ALA A 4 4.18 7.23 -4.92
N LEU A 5 3.91 6.15 -4.17
CA LEU A 5 2.86 6.05 -3.16
C LEU A 5 3.49 5.93 -1.77
N ILE A 6 2.87 6.54 -0.77
CA ILE A 6 3.20 6.32 0.65
C ILE A 6 2.04 5.56 1.26
N GLU A 7 2.28 4.30 1.63
CA GLU A 7 1.22 3.37 2.01
C GLU A 7 1.51 2.66 3.33
N ILE A 8 0.44 2.37 4.07
CA ILE A 8 0.48 1.50 5.24
C ILE A 8 0.16 0.08 4.77
N THR A 9 1.13 -0.83 4.77
CA THR A 9 0.96 -2.17 4.17
C THR A 9 0.83 -3.31 5.18
N GLU A 10 0.95 -3.00 6.46
CA GLU A 10 0.71 -3.92 7.57
C GLU A 10 -0.32 -3.31 8.53
N ARG A 11 -1.14 -4.16 9.14
CA ARG A 11 -2.21 -3.71 10.01
C ARG A 11 -1.68 -2.97 11.23
N PHE A 12 -2.24 -1.79 11.49
CA PHE A 12 -1.92 -0.95 12.63
C PHE A 12 -3.21 -0.64 13.39
N TYR A 13 -3.42 -1.31 14.53
CA TYR A 13 -4.70 -1.26 15.26
C TYR A 13 -5.15 0.15 15.66
N LEU A 14 -4.23 1.09 15.87
CA LEU A 14 -4.57 2.47 16.19
C LEU A 14 -5.23 3.19 14.99
N LEU A 15 -4.87 2.83 13.75
CA LEU A 15 -5.56 3.34 12.56
C LEU A 15 -7.03 2.92 12.58
N ASP A 16 -7.30 1.64 12.88
CA ASP A 16 -8.65 1.12 12.97
C ASP A 16 -9.43 1.82 14.10
N LEU A 17 -8.79 2.10 15.23
CA LEU A 17 -9.41 2.79 16.36
C LEU A 17 -9.77 4.25 16.04
N VAL A 18 -8.87 5.00 15.41
CA VAL A 18 -9.04 6.44 15.15
C VAL A 18 -9.85 6.69 13.89
N CYS A 19 -9.52 5.99 12.81
CA CYS A 19 -10.11 6.23 11.49
C CYS A 19 -11.23 5.24 11.14
N GLY A 20 -11.37 4.12 11.84
CA GLY A 20 -12.42 3.12 11.57
C GLY A 20 -13.84 3.61 11.83
N LEU A 21 -13.99 4.78 12.45
CA LEU A 21 -15.28 5.46 12.59
C LEU A 21 -15.64 6.32 11.37
N LEU A 22 -14.72 6.52 10.43
CA LEU A 22 -14.93 7.33 9.23
C LEU A 22 -15.37 6.43 8.07
N ASP A 23 -16.50 6.75 7.43
CA ASP A 23 -17.02 6.01 6.27
C ASP A 23 -15.97 5.84 5.17
N GLY A 24 -15.11 6.86 4.98
CA GLY A 24 -14.05 6.84 3.98
C GLY A 24 -13.09 5.65 4.10
N LEU A 25 -12.90 5.14 5.32
CA LEU A 25 -12.04 3.97 5.56
C LEU A 25 -12.68 2.65 5.07
N TRP A 26 -13.99 2.66 4.75
CA TRP A 26 -14.74 1.45 4.38
C TRP A 26 -15.28 1.48 2.94
N ARG A 27 -14.91 2.48 2.13
CA ARG A 27 -15.46 2.71 0.78
C ARG A 27 -14.81 1.89 -0.34
N PHE A 28 -14.10 0.81 -0.03
CA PHE A 28 -13.52 -0.06 -1.04
C PHE A 28 -14.62 -0.92 -1.71
N VAL A 29 -14.52 -1.10 -3.04
CA VAL A 29 -15.49 -1.86 -3.86
C VAL A 29 -14.82 -2.97 -4.68
N ASP A 30 -13.57 -3.29 -4.36
CA ASP A 30 -12.71 -4.25 -5.06
C ASP A 30 -12.60 -5.60 -4.35
N GLY A 31 -13.54 -5.90 -3.45
CA GLY A 31 -13.60 -7.17 -2.71
C GLY A 31 -12.62 -7.29 -1.54
N ARG A 32 -11.80 -6.27 -1.26
CA ARG A 32 -11.00 -6.22 -0.02
C ARG A 32 -11.90 -6.26 1.21
N ARG A 33 -11.34 -6.72 2.34
CA ARG A 33 -12.01 -6.72 3.66
C ARG A 33 -11.52 -5.62 4.59
N HIS A 34 -10.51 -4.86 4.17
CA HIS A 34 -9.86 -3.81 4.93
C HIS A 34 -9.30 -2.76 3.97
N CYS A 35 -9.21 -1.50 4.40
CA CYS A 35 -8.67 -0.41 3.57
C CYS A 35 -7.20 -0.62 3.20
N LEU A 36 -6.41 -1.15 4.13
CA LEU A 36 -5.00 -1.42 3.93
C LEU A 36 -4.81 -2.62 3.01
N ALA A 37 -3.82 -2.52 2.14
CA ALA A 37 -3.45 -3.55 1.19
C ALA A 37 -2.00 -4.01 1.40
N SER A 38 -1.75 -5.30 1.17
CA SER A 38 -0.40 -5.86 1.25
C SER A 38 0.44 -5.41 0.05
N GLU A 39 1.76 -5.62 0.13
CA GLU A 39 2.65 -5.37 -1.00
C GLU A 39 2.32 -6.20 -2.23
N ALA A 40 1.87 -7.45 -2.03
CA ALA A 40 1.45 -8.31 -3.12
C ALA A 40 0.26 -7.69 -3.88
N PHE A 41 -0.76 -7.23 -3.15
CA PHE A 41 -1.90 -6.54 -3.75
C PHE A 41 -1.47 -5.30 -4.54
N TRP A 42 -0.60 -4.46 -3.96
CA TRP A 42 -0.11 -3.27 -4.63
C TRP A 42 0.70 -3.60 -5.87
N LYS A 43 1.56 -4.63 -5.82
CA LYS A 43 2.32 -5.08 -6.98
C LYS A 43 1.40 -5.50 -8.11
N ASP A 44 0.43 -6.35 -7.83
CA ASP A 44 -0.50 -6.88 -8.84
C ASP A 44 -1.36 -5.75 -9.41
N SER A 45 -1.90 -4.88 -8.55
CA SER A 45 -2.71 -3.73 -8.98
C SER A 45 -1.94 -2.74 -9.85
N LEU A 46 -0.67 -2.47 -9.54
CA LEU A 46 0.17 -1.55 -10.32
C LEU A 46 0.58 -2.18 -11.65
N ILE A 47 0.83 -3.50 -11.69
CA ILE A 47 1.08 -4.22 -12.95
C ILE A 47 -0.18 -4.21 -13.83
N GLU A 48 -1.35 -4.51 -13.26
CA GLU A 48 -2.64 -4.46 -13.98
C GLU A 48 -2.98 -3.05 -14.47
N ALA A 49 -2.54 -2.01 -13.76
CA ALA A 49 -2.66 -0.61 -14.18
C ALA A 49 -1.66 -0.21 -15.29
N GLY A 50 -0.78 -1.12 -15.71
CA GLY A 50 0.14 -0.93 -16.84
C GLY A 50 1.53 -0.43 -16.45
N PHE A 51 1.96 -0.54 -15.20
CA PHE A 51 3.36 -0.30 -14.82
C PHE A 51 4.20 -1.56 -15.01
N ASP A 52 5.37 -1.42 -15.63
CA ASP A 52 6.26 -2.55 -15.93
C ASP A 52 7.08 -2.98 -14.70
N GLN A 53 7.40 -2.01 -13.83
CA GLN A 53 8.28 -2.20 -12.70
C GLN A 53 7.64 -1.64 -11.43
N VAL A 54 7.75 -2.40 -10.34
CA VAL A 54 7.26 -2.01 -9.01
C VAL A 54 8.33 -2.35 -7.96
N ALA A 55 8.68 -1.39 -7.12
CA ALA A 55 9.65 -1.52 -6.05
C ALA A 55 9.09 -1.02 -4.72
N PHE A 56 9.53 -1.66 -3.64
CA PHE A 56 9.15 -1.36 -2.26
C PHE A 56 10.38 -0.99 -1.45
N THR A 57 10.22 -0.08 -0.49
CA THR A 57 11.35 0.20 0.41
C THR A 57 11.70 -1.02 1.27
N LYS A 58 13.00 -1.28 1.41
CA LYS A 58 13.54 -2.41 2.19
C LYS A 58 14.03 -2.00 3.58
N VAL A 59 13.79 -0.76 3.99
CA VAL A 59 14.29 -0.22 5.27
C VAL A 59 13.63 -0.94 6.44
N ARG A 60 14.46 -1.34 7.41
CA ARG A 60 14.02 -1.92 8.68
C ARG A 60 14.40 -1.02 9.84
N VAL A 61 13.51 -0.87 10.81
CA VAL A 61 13.72 -0.13 12.07
C VAL A 61 13.41 -1.08 13.21
N ALA A 62 14.38 -1.27 14.13
CA ALA A 62 14.26 -2.24 15.23
C ALA A 62 13.87 -3.65 14.76
N GLY A 63 14.44 -4.12 13.65
CA GLY A 63 14.18 -5.45 13.06
C GLY A 63 12.85 -5.57 12.30
N ARG A 64 11.92 -4.62 12.47
CA ARG A 64 10.64 -4.57 11.77
C ARG A 64 10.77 -3.80 10.46
N LYS A 65 9.94 -4.17 9.48
CA LYS A 65 9.80 -3.37 8.26
C LYS A 65 9.23 -1.99 8.61
N ARG A 66 9.71 -0.95 7.93
CA ARG A 66 9.15 0.39 8.11
C ARG A 66 7.71 0.41 7.55
N ASN A 67 6.77 0.90 8.35
CA ASN A 67 5.38 1.07 8.00
C ASN A 67 4.90 2.41 8.60
N PRO A 68 4.45 3.40 7.82
CA PRO A 68 4.25 3.39 6.36
C PRO A 68 5.55 3.27 5.56
N GLN A 69 5.43 2.90 4.29
CA GLN A 69 6.53 2.74 3.35
C GLN A 69 6.26 3.42 2.00
N VAL A 70 7.33 3.60 1.22
CA VAL A 70 7.22 4.09 -0.16
C VAL A 70 7.13 2.90 -1.12
N ILE A 71 6.15 2.95 -2.01
CA ILE A 71 5.99 2.05 -3.15
C ILE A 71 6.25 2.90 -4.40
N VAL A 72 7.14 2.45 -5.27
CA VAL A 72 7.49 3.14 -6.52
C VAL A 72 7.14 2.25 -7.69
N ALA A 73 6.43 2.78 -8.68
CA ALA A 73 6.13 2.09 -9.92
C ALA A 73 6.50 2.94 -11.13
N TRP A 74 7.05 2.31 -12.15
CA TRP A 74 7.46 3.01 -13.37
C TRP A 74 7.42 2.09 -14.58
N ASN A 75 7.34 2.69 -15.75
CA ASN A 75 7.57 2.03 -17.03
C ASN A 75 8.98 2.34 -17.48
N GLY A 76 9.59 1.43 -18.26
CA GLY A 76 10.85 1.74 -18.95
C GLY A 76 10.71 2.95 -19.88
N GLU A 77 11.85 3.47 -20.34
CA GLU A 77 11.89 4.10 -21.67
C GLU A 77 11.77 3.01 -22.74
#